data_AF-A0A4R6IVY9-F1
#
_entry.id   AF-A0A4R6IVY9-F1
#
_cell.length_a   1.000
_cell.length_b   1.000
_cell.length_c   1.000
_cell.angle_alpha   90.00
_cell.angle_beta   90.00
_cell.angle_gamma   90.00
#
_symmetry.space_group_name_H-M   'P 1'
#
loop_
_entity.id
_entity.type
_entity.pdbx_description
1 polymer ?
#
loop_
_entity_poly.entity_id
_entity_poly.type
_entity_poly.pdbx_seq_one_letter_code
_entity_poly.pdbx_strand_id
1 'polypeptide(L)'
;MKKRTDNFDKFASKKKGSAIKEAFRQEKKKIKAEARAAGEEMRKKKIEKIRGEQEKATSFRPQTTGKGKATGFESRATSQKAGKKYPDTKSKNSAKDAIAPNIPVQGNGSDEQMPLNKFIAHAGVCGRREAAELVKEGKVTVNGDKVFEPGYKVSGKDKVIVKGKQVFLQRNAVYILLNKPKDYITTANDPQGRKTVLDLIKNATPERVYPVGRLDRNTTGVLILTNDGELAQKLTHPSFEVKKIYEVTLDKPVIKKDLEAIVSGITLEDGFIQADSVGYADDKQKNIVGIEIHSGRNRIVRRIFEHLGYDVKGLDRVMFANLTKKNVDRGKWRFLNEKEVRLLKFMNKSFVRKAK
;
A
#
# COMPACT_ATOMS: atom_id res chain seq x y z
N MET A 1 31.19 75.63 -12.39
CA MET A 1 30.19 75.38 -11.32
C MET A 1 29.57 74.00 -11.51
N LYS A 2 29.71 73.12 -10.52
CA LYS A 2 29.02 71.83 -10.38
C LYS A 2 27.51 72.03 -10.14
N LYS A 3 26.64 71.23 -10.76
CA LYS A 3 25.38 70.71 -10.17
C LYS A 3 25.07 69.36 -10.83
N ARG A 4 25.43 68.24 -10.18
CA ARG A 4 24.66 67.41 -9.23
C ARG A 4 23.38 66.81 -9.83
N THR A 5 23.44 65.48 -9.89
CA THR A 5 22.45 64.42 -10.06
C THR A 5 21.05 64.69 -9.52
N ASP A 6 20.03 64.14 -10.20
CA ASP A 6 18.89 63.50 -9.53
C ASP A 6 18.40 62.30 -10.36
N ASN A 7 18.90 61.13 -9.97
CA ASN A 7 18.46 59.81 -10.45
C ASN A 7 17.49 59.17 -9.43
N PHE A 8 16.77 59.99 -8.66
CA PHE A 8 16.00 59.55 -7.49
C PHE A 8 14.49 59.36 -7.75
N ASP A 9 13.94 59.91 -8.85
CA ASP A 9 12.48 59.85 -9.10
C ASP A 9 11.99 58.59 -9.84
N LYS A 10 12.88 57.69 -10.27
CA LYS A 10 12.47 56.40 -10.85
C LYS A 10 12.16 55.29 -9.84
N PHE A 11 12.27 55.57 -8.53
CA PHE A 11 12.01 54.59 -7.46
C PHE A 11 10.68 54.78 -6.69
N ALA A 12 9.92 55.84 -6.94
CA ALA A 12 8.68 56.10 -6.23
C ALA A 12 7.45 55.75 -7.09
N SER A 13 7.03 54.46 -7.09
CA SER A 13 5.60 54.04 -7.22
C SER A 13 5.36 52.57 -7.62
N LYS A 14 6.34 51.65 -7.55
CA LYS A 14 6.00 50.21 -7.64
C LYS A 14 5.43 49.73 -6.31
N LYS A 15 4.11 49.49 -6.27
CA LYS A 15 3.39 48.85 -5.14
C LYS A 15 4.24 47.69 -4.60
N LYS A 16 4.62 47.79 -3.32
CA LYS A 16 5.46 46.80 -2.62
C LYS A 16 4.86 45.40 -2.78
N GLY A 17 5.70 44.42 -3.12
CA GLY A 17 5.29 43.02 -3.37
C GLY A 17 4.54 42.31 -2.22
N SER A 18 4.47 42.92 -1.03
CA SER A 18 3.60 42.49 0.07
C SER A 18 2.11 42.65 -0.27
N ALA A 19 1.71 43.77 -0.88
CA ALA A 19 0.31 44.03 -1.23
C ALA A 19 -0.20 43.08 -2.33
N ILE A 20 0.66 42.70 -3.27
CA ILE A 20 0.35 41.74 -4.34
C ILE A 20 0.21 40.32 -3.76
N LYS A 21 1.11 39.91 -2.84
CA LYS A 21 1.01 38.62 -2.15
C LYS A 21 -0.23 38.52 -1.25
N GLU A 22 -0.62 39.63 -0.64
CA GLU A 22 -1.80 39.69 0.22
C GLU A 22 -3.11 39.58 -0.58
N ALA A 23 -3.20 40.25 -1.73
CA ALA A 23 -4.32 40.12 -2.66
C ALA A 23 -4.48 38.66 -3.14
N PHE A 24 -3.39 38.00 -3.55
CA PHE A 24 -3.43 36.60 -3.99
C PHE A 24 -3.86 35.63 -2.87
N ARG A 25 -3.50 35.94 -1.62
CA ARG A 25 -3.88 35.14 -0.45
C ARG A 25 -5.36 35.32 -0.10
N GLN A 26 -5.90 36.52 -0.27
CA GLN A 26 -7.32 36.81 -0.07
C GLN A 26 -8.17 36.15 -1.15
N GLU A 27 -7.73 36.21 -2.41
CA GLU A 27 -8.39 35.54 -3.55
C GLU A 27 -8.44 34.01 -3.36
N LYS A 28 -7.32 33.39 -2.97
CA LYS A 28 -7.27 31.94 -2.68
C LYS A 28 -8.14 31.54 -1.48
N LYS A 29 -8.31 32.43 -0.49
CA LYS A 29 -9.26 32.23 0.62
C LYS A 29 -10.71 32.31 0.15
N LYS A 30 -11.04 33.24 -0.74
CA LYS A 30 -12.39 33.43 -1.28
C LYS A 30 -12.82 32.22 -2.13
N ILE A 31 -11.95 31.77 -3.04
CA ILE A 31 -12.17 30.56 -3.85
C ILE A 31 -12.39 29.32 -2.97
N LYS A 32 -11.60 29.18 -1.88
CA LYS A 32 -11.76 28.06 -0.94
C LYS A 32 -13.06 28.15 -0.12
N ALA A 33 -13.52 29.35 0.21
CA ALA A 33 -14.77 29.57 0.90
C ALA A 33 -15.98 29.26 0.00
N GLU A 34 -15.94 29.70 -1.26
CA GLU A 34 -16.96 29.41 -2.28
C GLU A 34 -17.05 27.91 -2.58
N ALA A 35 -15.91 27.22 -2.74
CA ALA A 35 -15.89 25.78 -2.93
C ALA A 35 -16.47 25.00 -1.73
N ARG A 36 -16.27 25.52 -0.50
CA ARG A 36 -16.84 24.92 0.72
C ARG A 36 -18.34 25.17 0.81
N ALA A 37 -18.81 26.38 0.47
CA ALA A 37 -20.23 26.71 0.43
C ALA A 37 -20.97 25.85 -0.61
N ALA A 38 -20.41 25.69 -1.82
CA ALA A 38 -20.96 24.82 -2.85
C ALA A 38 -21.03 23.34 -2.40
N GLY A 39 -20.02 22.87 -1.67
CA GLY A 39 -20.02 21.53 -1.08
C GLY A 39 -21.09 21.33 0.00
N GLU A 40 -21.32 22.34 0.84
CA GLU A 40 -22.38 22.33 1.85
C GLU A 40 -23.78 22.39 1.24
N GLU A 41 -23.97 23.15 0.15
CA GLU A 41 -25.23 23.21 -0.58
C GLU A 41 -25.56 21.89 -1.28
N MET A 42 -24.58 21.26 -1.93
CA MET A 42 -24.71 19.91 -2.52
C MET A 42 -25.07 18.87 -1.46
N ARG A 43 -24.51 18.99 -0.26
CA ARG A 43 -24.82 18.10 0.87
C ARG A 43 -26.25 18.33 1.38
N LYS A 44 -26.72 19.57 1.46
CA LYS A 44 -28.12 19.89 1.80
C LYS A 44 -29.11 19.33 0.78
N LYS A 45 -28.87 19.55 -0.53
CA LYS A 45 -29.69 18.98 -1.61
C LYS A 45 -29.75 17.45 -1.57
N LYS A 46 -28.63 16.80 -1.22
CA LYS A 46 -28.59 15.34 -1.05
C LYS A 46 -29.40 14.86 0.16
N ILE A 47 -29.37 15.60 1.27
CA ILE A 47 -30.16 15.29 2.46
C ILE A 47 -31.65 15.51 2.20
N GLU A 48 -32.03 16.57 1.50
CA GLU A 48 -33.44 16.81 1.10
C GLU A 48 -33.95 15.75 0.13
N LYS A 49 -33.12 15.30 -0.82
CA LYS A 49 -33.48 14.22 -1.73
C LYS A 49 -33.73 12.90 -0.98
N ILE A 50 -32.87 12.55 -0.03
CA ILE A 50 -33.05 11.36 0.82
C ILE A 50 -34.32 11.48 1.67
N ARG A 51 -34.63 12.68 2.18
CA ARG A 51 -35.84 12.94 2.96
C ARG A 51 -37.12 12.84 2.12
N GLY A 52 -37.11 13.36 0.89
CA GLY A 52 -38.23 13.22 -0.05
C GLY A 52 -38.43 11.80 -0.57
N GLU A 53 -37.37 11.00 -0.68
CA GLU A 53 -37.45 9.57 -0.99
C GLU A 53 -38.02 8.75 0.18
N GLN A 54 -37.74 9.14 1.44
CA GLN A 54 -38.36 8.54 2.63
C GLN A 54 -39.85 8.90 2.79
N GLU A 55 -40.26 10.13 2.47
CA GLU A 55 -41.67 10.54 2.52
C GLU A 55 -42.53 9.85 1.43
N LYS A 56 -41.95 9.53 0.26
CA LYS A 56 -42.61 8.70 -0.77
C LYS A 56 -42.69 7.22 -0.41
N ALA A 57 -41.80 6.71 0.43
CA ALA A 57 -41.86 5.33 0.91
C ALA A 57 -42.93 5.12 2.00
N THR A 58 -43.40 6.18 2.66
CA THR A 58 -44.44 6.12 3.70
C THR A 58 -45.88 6.18 3.19
N SER A 59 -46.12 6.41 1.89
CA SER A 59 -47.48 6.45 1.30
C SER A 59 -47.94 5.14 0.65
N PHE A 60 -47.16 4.06 0.73
CA PHE A 60 -47.56 2.74 0.22
C PHE A 60 -47.70 1.74 1.38
N ARG A 61 -48.92 1.59 1.89
CA ARG A 61 -49.27 0.57 2.90
C ARG A 61 -50.24 -0.44 2.29
N PRO A 62 -49.84 -1.69 2.06
CA PRO A 62 -50.77 -2.76 1.68
C PRO A 62 -51.62 -3.15 2.90
N GLN A 63 -52.93 -3.28 2.72
CA GLN A 63 -53.83 -3.87 3.70
C GLN A 63 -53.49 -5.36 3.88
N THR A 64 -53.05 -5.76 5.07
CA THR A 64 -53.13 -7.15 5.51
C THR A 64 -53.55 -7.21 6.98
N THR A 65 -54.36 -8.23 7.24
CA THR A 65 -55.16 -8.51 8.43
C THR A 65 -54.31 -9.14 9.55
N GLY A 66 -54.70 -8.91 10.82
CA GLY A 66 -54.38 -9.83 11.91
C GLY A 66 -53.69 -9.25 13.16
N LYS A 67 -54.52 -8.97 14.19
CA LYS A 67 -54.33 -9.09 15.65
C LYS A 67 -52.91 -9.04 16.27
N GLY A 68 -52.72 -8.13 17.24
CA GLY A 68 -51.96 -8.47 18.47
C GLY A 68 -51.17 -7.35 19.17
N LYS A 69 -51.82 -6.73 20.16
CA LYS A 69 -51.31 -6.13 21.43
C LYS A 69 -50.25 -5.01 21.43
N ALA A 70 -50.63 -3.96 22.17
CA ALA A 70 -49.90 -2.75 22.50
C ALA A 70 -48.92 -2.92 23.68
N THR A 71 -47.88 -2.08 23.69
CA THR A 71 -47.32 -1.24 24.78
C THR A 71 -46.08 -0.56 24.16
N GLY A 72 -45.64 0.66 24.43
CA GLY A 72 -46.03 1.76 25.29
C GLY A 72 -45.07 2.92 24.92
N PHE A 73 -45.60 4.14 24.88
CA PHE A 73 -44.87 5.39 24.68
C PHE A 73 -43.80 5.58 25.76
N GLU A 74 -42.68 6.25 25.45
CA GLU A 74 -42.44 7.60 25.96
C GLU A 74 -41.14 8.23 25.43
N SER A 75 -41.31 9.45 24.94
CA SER A 75 -40.32 10.44 24.61
C SER A 75 -39.82 11.17 25.86
N ARG A 76 -38.52 11.47 25.95
CA ARG A 76 -38.09 12.72 26.61
C ARG A 76 -36.73 13.21 26.10
N ALA A 77 -36.75 14.43 25.58
CA ALA A 77 -35.59 15.19 25.17
C ALA A 77 -34.93 15.90 26.37
N THR A 78 -33.63 16.14 26.19
CA THR A 78 -32.80 17.24 26.76
C THR A 78 -32.61 17.31 28.28
N SER A 79 -31.36 17.24 28.75
CA SER A 79 -30.49 18.41 28.83
C SER A 79 -29.13 18.14 29.52
N GLN A 80 -28.19 19.05 29.25
CA GLN A 80 -27.04 19.48 30.08
C GLN A 80 -25.68 18.77 29.98
N LYS A 81 -24.72 19.60 29.52
CA LYS A 81 -23.27 19.50 29.68
C LYS A 81 -22.89 19.56 31.17
N ALA A 82 -21.97 18.71 31.59
CA ALA A 82 -20.95 19.03 32.59
C ALA A 82 -19.74 18.10 32.41
N GLY A 83 -18.55 18.67 32.32
CA GLY A 83 -17.31 17.93 32.10
C GLY A 83 -16.88 17.10 33.30
N LYS A 84 -16.07 16.06 33.05
CA LYS A 84 -15.15 15.50 34.04
C LYS A 84 -13.94 14.82 33.37
N LYS A 85 -12.80 15.47 33.59
CA LYS A 85 -11.42 15.01 33.80
C LYS A 85 -10.99 13.67 33.17
N TYR A 86 -9.99 13.77 32.30
CA TYR A 86 -9.06 12.70 31.95
C TYR A 86 -8.32 12.20 33.21
N PRO A 87 -8.11 10.88 33.37
CA PRO A 87 -6.96 10.39 34.11
C PRO A 87 -5.76 10.30 33.16
N ASP A 88 -4.75 11.07 33.52
CA ASP A 88 -3.41 11.04 32.96
C ASP A 88 -2.62 9.92 33.65
N THR A 89 -2.43 8.78 32.98
CA THR A 89 -1.45 7.77 33.43
C THR A 89 -0.77 7.06 32.27
N LYS A 90 0.44 7.56 31.97
CA LYS A 90 1.66 6.81 31.62
C LYS A 90 1.54 5.74 30.52
N SER A 91 1.96 6.16 29.32
CA SER A 91 2.42 5.28 28.25
C SER A 91 3.53 4.32 28.74
N LYS A 92 3.16 3.08 28.98
CA LYS A 92 4.04 1.90 28.94
C LYS A 92 3.29 0.82 28.17
N ASN A 93 3.23 0.93 26.85
CA ASN A 93 2.81 -0.19 26.01
C ASN A 93 4.04 -0.85 25.41
N SER A 94 4.54 -1.82 26.19
CA SER A 94 5.30 -2.96 25.72
C SER A 94 4.63 -3.56 24.48
N ALA A 95 5.41 -3.72 23.42
CA ALA A 95 5.06 -4.50 22.25
C ALA A 95 4.91 -5.98 22.63
N LYS A 96 3.73 -6.39 23.11
CA LYS A 96 3.29 -7.76 23.15
C LYS A 96 1.82 -7.79 22.77
N ASP A 97 1.50 -8.68 21.83
CA ASP A 97 0.16 -9.16 21.49
C ASP A 97 -0.72 -8.25 20.60
N ALA A 98 -0.18 -7.81 19.47
CA ALA A 98 -1.03 -7.45 18.34
C ALA A 98 -1.45 -8.74 17.60
N ILE A 99 -2.63 -9.26 17.89
CA ILE A 99 -3.28 -10.33 17.12
C ILE A 99 -3.51 -9.82 15.69
N ALA A 100 -3.17 -10.64 14.69
CA ALA A 100 -3.39 -10.29 13.29
C ALA A 100 -4.87 -9.90 13.07
N PRO A 101 -5.17 -8.73 12.47
CA PRO A 101 -6.53 -8.39 12.11
C PRO A 101 -7.02 -9.45 11.13
N ASN A 102 -8.06 -10.17 11.53
CA ASN A 102 -8.57 -11.26 10.74
C ASN A 102 -9.38 -10.69 9.58
N ILE A 103 -8.71 -10.41 8.45
CA ILE A 103 -9.39 -9.97 7.24
C ILE A 103 -9.86 -11.25 6.55
N PRO A 104 -11.16 -11.57 6.57
CA PRO A 104 -11.66 -12.72 5.84
C PRO A 104 -11.27 -12.53 4.37
N VAL A 105 -10.55 -13.50 3.81
CA VAL A 105 -10.56 -13.68 2.37
C VAL A 105 -12.04 -13.82 2.03
N GLN A 106 -12.54 -13.08 1.04
CA GLN A 106 -13.87 -13.33 0.51
C GLN A 106 -13.86 -14.73 -0.09
N GLY A 107 -14.03 -15.73 0.77
CA GLY A 107 -14.35 -17.09 0.44
C GLY A 107 -15.79 -17.07 -0.01
N ASN A 108 -16.00 -16.61 -1.24
CA ASN A 108 -17.03 -17.27 -1.99
C ASN A 108 -16.57 -18.72 -2.07
N GLY A 109 -17.45 -19.67 -1.75
CA GLY A 109 -17.27 -21.06 -2.19
C GLY A 109 -17.33 -21.08 -3.71
N SER A 110 -16.35 -20.45 -4.36
CA SER A 110 -16.35 -20.21 -5.77
C SER A 110 -16.04 -21.54 -6.43
N ASP A 111 -16.83 -21.88 -7.44
CA ASP A 111 -16.50 -22.87 -8.47
C ASP A 111 -15.25 -22.47 -9.28
N GLU A 112 -14.48 -21.49 -8.80
CA GLU A 112 -13.27 -21.02 -9.43
C GLU A 112 -12.18 -22.07 -9.25
N GLN A 113 -12.01 -22.84 -10.32
CA GLN A 113 -10.97 -23.84 -10.40
C GLN A 113 -9.60 -23.18 -10.46
N MET A 114 -8.66 -23.72 -9.71
CA MET A 114 -7.25 -23.36 -9.78
C MET A 114 -6.36 -24.59 -9.93
N PRO A 115 -5.14 -24.45 -10.46
CA PRO A 115 -4.19 -25.55 -10.52
C PRO A 115 -3.90 -26.12 -9.11
N LEU A 116 -3.76 -27.44 -9.01
CA LEU A 116 -3.56 -28.18 -7.78
C LEU A 116 -2.34 -27.68 -7.00
N ASN A 117 -1.24 -27.38 -7.69
CA ASN A 117 -0.06 -26.81 -7.04
C ASN A 117 -0.30 -25.41 -6.44
N LYS A 118 -1.20 -24.61 -7.04
CA LYS A 118 -1.61 -23.30 -6.52
C LYS A 118 -2.53 -23.51 -5.31
N PHE A 119 -3.46 -24.45 -5.38
CA PHE A 119 -4.36 -24.79 -4.27
C PHE A 119 -3.58 -25.21 -3.02
N ILE A 120 -2.64 -26.14 -3.15
CA ILE A 120 -1.81 -26.63 -2.02
C ILE A 120 -0.98 -25.49 -1.42
N ALA A 121 -0.43 -24.60 -2.25
CA ALA A 121 0.31 -23.44 -1.79
C ALA A 121 -0.59 -22.42 -1.05
N HIS A 122 -1.80 -22.17 -1.57
CA HIS A 122 -2.80 -21.30 -0.94
C HIS A 122 -3.40 -21.90 0.34
N ALA A 123 -3.36 -23.23 0.48
CA ALA A 123 -3.68 -23.92 1.74
C ALA A 123 -2.56 -23.77 2.80
N GLY A 124 -1.43 -23.15 2.45
CA GLY A 124 -0.34 -22.88 3.38
C GLY A 124 0.61 -24.05 3.63
N VAL A 125 0.48 -25.16 2.89
CA VAL A 125 1.28 -26.38 3.10
C VAL A 125 2.76 -26.15 2.80
N CYS A 126 3.05 -25.56 1.64
CA CYS A 126 4.40 -25.36 1.14
C CYS A 126 4.43 -24.29 0.03
N GLY A 127 5.61 -24.01 -0.54
CA GLY A 127 5.72 -23.15 -1.71
C GLY A 127 5.12 -23.81 -2.96
N ARG A 128 4.73 -23.02 -3.97
CA ARG A 128 4.10 -23.55 -5.20
C ARG A 128 4.98 -24.56 -5.98
N ARG A 129 6.31 -24.39 -5.94
CA ARG A 129 7.26 -25.32 -6.60
C ARG A 129 7.34 -26.64 -5.87
N GLU A 130 7.52 -26.59 -4.56
CA GLU A 130 7.49 -27.76 -3.69
C GLU A 130 6.14 -28.50 -3.77
N ALA A 131 5.03 -27.75 -3.85
CA ALA A 131 3.72 -28.35 -4.09
C ALA A 131 3.66 -29.11 -5.42
N ALA A 132 4.30 -28.61 -6.48
CA ALA A 132 4.36 -29.30 -7.75
C ALA A 132 5.21 -30.58 -7.67
N GLU A 133 6.28 -30.58 -6.88
CA GLU A 133 7.09 -31.78 -6.61
C GLU A 133 6.27 -32.82 -5.83
N LEU A 134 5.56 -32.42 -4.77
CA LEU A 134 4.70 -33.32 -3.99
C LEU A 134 3.62 -33.98 -4.85
N VAL A 135 3.04 -33.25 -5.80
CA VAL A 135 2.06 -33.78 -6.75
C VAL A 135 2.73 -34.81 -7.67
N LYS A 136 3.88 -34.49 -8.26
CA LYS A 136 4.63 -35.42 -9.14
C LYS A 136 5.07 -36.69 -8.41
N GLU A 137 5.38 -36.59 -7.13
CA GLU A 137 5.75 -37.73 -6.27
C GLU A 137 4.54 -38.60 -5.85
N GLY A 138 3.31 -38.26 -6.27
CA GLY A 138 2.11 -39.00 -5.92
C GLY A 138 1.71 -38.89 -4.45
N LYS A 139 2.18 -37.84 -3.74
CA LYS A 139 1.87 -37.57 -2.33
C LYS A 139 0.57 -36.79 -2.14
N VAL A 140 -0.21 -36.61 -3.20
CA VAL A 140 -1.45 -35.84 -3.22
C VAL A 140 -2.58 -36.67 -3.82
N THR A 141 -3.72 -36.70 -3.14
CA THR A 141 -4.97 -37.24 -3.68
C THR A 141 -6.06 -36.18 -3.75
N VAL A 142 -6.91 -36.28 -4.76
CA VAL A 142 -8.07 -35.41 -4.96
C VAL A 142 -9.30 -36.30 -5.11
N ASN A 143 -10.30 -36.10 -4.26
CA ASN A 143 -11.55 -36.89 -4.24
C ASN A 143 -11.36 -38.42 -4.14
N GLY A 144 -10.19 -38.86 -3.67
CA GLY A 144 -9.84 -40.29 -3.53
C GLY A 144 -8.75 -40.74 -4.51
N ASP A 145 -8.59 -40.05 -5.63
CA ASP A 145 -7.66 -40.45 -6.70
C ASP A 145 -6.29 -39.78 -6.55
N LYS A 146 -5.22 -40.54 -6.82
CA LYS A 146 -3.85 -39.99 -6.88
C LYS A 146 -3.69 -39.16 -8.14
N VAL A 147 -3.28 -37.91 -7.98
CA VAL A 147 -3.06 -36.97 -9.08
C VAL A 147 -1.57 -36.69 -9.19
N PHE A 148 -1.02 -36.81 -10.40
CA PHE A 148 0.41 -36.59 -10.70
C PHE A 148 0.66 -35.31 -11.50
N GLU A 149 -0.39 -34.64 -11.96
CA GLU A 149 -0.31 -33.42 -12.76
C GLU A 149 -0.44 -32.17 -11.87
N PRO A 150 0.61 -31.34 -11.70
CA PRO A 150 0.52 -30.12 -10.89
C PRO A 150 -0.49 -29.09 -11.41
N GLY A 151 -0.80 -29.17 -12.70
CA GLY A 151 -1.77 -28.32 -13.40
C GLY A 151 -3.22 -28.75 -13.22
N TYR A 152 -3.48 -29.93 -12.64
CA TYR A 152 -4.81 -30.47 -12.45
C TYR A 152 -5.70 -29.45 -11.74
N LYS A 153 -6.89 -29.21 -12.29
CA LYS A 153 -7.78 -28.15 -11.80
C LYS A 153 -8.62 -28.65 -10.63
N VAL A 154 -8.57 -27.92 -9.52
CA VAL A 154 -9.36 -28.20 -8.31
C VAL A 154 -10.06 -26.93 -7.84
N SER A 155 -11.21 -27.11 -7.22
CA SER A 155 -12.03 -26.09 -6.59
C SER A 155 -11.95 -26.19 -5.06
N GLY A 156 -12.51 -25.21 -4.36
CA GLY A 156 -12.67 -25.27 -2.90
C GLY A 156 -13.62 -26.37 -2.40
N LYS A 157 -14.39 -26.99 -3.29
CA LYS A 157 -15.33 -28.08 -2.97
C LYS A 157 -14.65 -29.46 -3.00
N ASP A 158 -13.53 -29.57 -3.71
CA ASP A 158 -12.81 -30.84 -3.87
C ASP A 158 -12.08 -31.25 -2.58
N LYS A 159 -12.09 -32.55 -2.29
CA LYS A 159 -11.37 -33.12 -1.16
C LYS A 159 -9.92 -33.36 -1.54
N VAL A 160 -9.07 -32.38 -1.26
CA VAL A 160 -7.62 -32.47 -1.49
C VAL A 160 -6.92 -32.97 -0.23
N ILE A 161 -6.16 -34.07 -0.33
CA ILE A 161 -5.36 -34.65 0.75
C ILE A 161 -3.89 -34.62 0.34
N VAL A 162 -3.03 -34.06 1.20
CA VAL A 162 -1.58 -34.00 0.99
C VAL A 162 -0.90 -34.75 2.14
N LYS A 163 -0.06 -35.73 1.82
CA LYS A 163 0.63 -36.57 2.82
C LYS A 163 -0.33 -37.15 3.89
N GLY A 164 -1.52 -37.57 3.46
CA GLY A 164 -2.53 -38.18 4.34
C GLY A 164 -3.40 -37.18 5.15
N LYS A 165 -3.16 -35.87 5.06
CA LYS A 165 -3.99 -34.85 5.74
C LYS A 165 -4.80 -34.05 4.72
N GLN A 166 -6.11 -33.92 4.98
CA GLN A 166 -6.96 -33.04 4.18
C GLN A 166 -6.54 -31.59 4.37
N VAL A 167 -6.42 -30.86 3.27
CA VAL A 167 -5.98 -29.46 3.28
C VAL A 167 -7.12 -28.56 2.83
N PHE A 168 -7.20 -27.38 3.44
CA PHE A 168 -8.22 -26.38 3.16
C PHE A 168 -7.55 -25.06 2.78
N LEU A 169 -8.19 -24.28 1.92
CA LEU A 169 -7.71 -22.94 1.62
C LEU A 169 -7.67 -22.09 2.88
N GLN A 170 -6.62 -21.30 3.03
CA GLN A 170 -6.51 -20.34 4.12
C GLN A 170 -7.64 -19.31 4.03
N ARG A 171 -8.44 -19.19 5.09
CA ARG A 171 -9.60 -18.27 5.13
C ARG A 171 -9.21 -16.85 5.52
N ASN A 172 -8.03 -16.68 6.10
CA ASN A 172 -7.58 -15.43 6.70
C ASN A 172 -6.44 -14.85 5.86
N ALA A 173 -6.65 -13.69 5.24
CA ALA A 173 -5.56 -13.01 4.58
C ALA A 173 -4.80 -12.13 5.57
N VAL A 174 -3.50 -12.29 5.59
CA VAL A 174 -2.59 -11.54 6.43
C VAL A 174 -1.82 -10.55 5.56
N TYR A 175 -1.72 -9.31 6.01
CA TYR A 175 -0.95 -8.27 5.32
C TYR A 175 -0.09 -7.54 6.34
N ILE A 176 1.23 -7.67 6.19
CA ILE A 176 2.21 -7.09 7.10
C ILE A 176 3.06 -6.10 6.31
N LEU A 177 3.24 -4.91 6.88
CA LEU A 177 4.25 -3.96 6.45
C LEU A 177 5.45 -4.08 7.39
N LEU A 178 6.58 -4.46 6.82
CA LEU A 178 7.87 -4.55 7.49
C LEU A 178 8.73 -3.37 7.06
N ASN A 179 9.34 -2.68 8.02
CA ASN A 179 10.46 -1.79 7.73
C ASN A 179 11.76 -2.60 7.81
N LYS A 180 12.17 -3.18 6.68
CA LYS A 180 13.28 -4.13 6.59
C LYS A 180 14.62 -3.48 7.03
N PRO A 181 15.38 -4.10 7.95
CA PRO A 181 16.74 -3.71 8.32
C PRO A 181 17.79 -4.20 7.31
N LYS A 182 19.02 -3.67 7.43
CA LYS A 182 20.19 -4.22 6.73
C LYS A 182 20.51 -5.62 7.26
N ASP A 183 21.23 -6.41 6.48
CA ASP A 183 21.67 -7.77 6.83
C ASP A 183 20.59 -8.85 6.95
N TYR A 184 19.41 -8.59 6.39
CA TYR A 184 18.35 -9.58 6.26
C TYR A 184 18.08 -9.90 4.79
N ILE A 185 17.91 -11.17 4.47
CA ILE A 185 17.62 -11.64 3.10
C ILE A 185 16.10 -11.78 2.91
N THR A 186 15.63 -11.37 1.72
CA THR A 186 14.22 -11.50 1.34
C THR A 186 13.97 -12.86 0.66
N THR A 187 14.04 -13.95 1.44
CA THR A 187 13.75 -15.32 1.00
C THR A 187 12.90 -16.05 2.04
N ALA A 188 12.15 -17.06 1.60
CA ALA A 188 11.39 -17.94 2.48
C ALA A 188 12.24 -19.07 3.07
N ASN A 189 13.29 -19.48 2.36
CA ASN A 189 14.26 -20.48 2.82
C ASN A 189 15.66 -20.05 2.40
N ASP A 190 16.63 -20.10 3.32
CA ASP A 190 18.03 -19.79 3.05
C ASP A 190 18.92 -21.00 3.39
N PRO A 191 19.48 -21.70 2.39
CA PRO A 191 20.34 -22.87 2.64
C PRO A 191 21.60 -22.56 3.45
N GLN A 192 22.05 -21.31 3.45
CA GLN A 192 23.26 -20.86 4.16
C GLN A 192 22.97 -20.39 5.60
N GLY A 193 21.73 -20.52 6.08
CA GLY A 193 21.34 -20.18 7.45
C GLY A 193 21.42 -18.68 7.78
N ARG A 194 21.42 -17.80 6.78
CA ARG A 194 21.48 -16.35 6.98
C ARG A 194 20.12 -15.83 7.46
N LYS A 195 20.14 -14.71 8.18
CA LYS A 195 18.93 -14.06 8.71
C LYS A 195 17.98 -13.67 7.57
N THR A 196 16.72 -14.06 7.69
CA THR A 196 15.65 -13.82 6.72
C THR A 196 14.63 -12.85 7.27
N VAL A 197 13.93 -12.13 6.38
CA VAL A 197 12.82 -11.23 6.78
C VAL A 197 11.70 -11.96 7.52
N LEU A 198 11.55 -13.28 7.32
CA LEU A 198 10.58 -14.08 8.05
C LEU A 198 10.95 -14.22 9.52
N ASP A 199 12.25 -14.22 9.86
CA ASP A 199 12.71 -14.26 11.25
C ASP A 199 12.20 -13.07 12.08
N LEU A 200 12.01 -11.91 11.45
CA LEU A 200 11.52 -10.69 12.09
C LEU A 200 10.02 -10.75 12.42
N ILE A 201 9.27 -11.61 11.72
CA ILE A 201 7.81 -11.72 11.82
C ILE A 201 7.34 -13.10 12.31
N LYS A 202 8.24 -13.96 12.80
CA LYS A 202 7.93 -15.34 13.24
C LYS A 202 6.72 -15.43 14.16
N ASN A 203 6.58 -14.47 15.08
CA ASN A 203 5.51 -14.47 16.09
C ASN A 203 4.34 -13.56 15.71
N ALA A 204 4.28 -13.08 14.47
CA ALA A 204 3.21 -12.18 14.02
C ALA A 204 1.91 -12.93 13.74
N THR A 205 1.99 -14.11 13.13
CA THR A 205 0.82 -14.86 12.68
C THR A 205 1.14 -16.35 12.60
N PRO A 206 0.15 -17.24 12.87
CA PRO A 206 0.29 -18.66 12.58
C PRO A 206 0.21 -18.97 11.07
N GLU A 207 -0.27 -18.03 10.25
CA GLU A 207 -0.47 -18.23 8.82
C GLU A 207 0.85 -18.13 8.04
N ARG A 208 0.98 -18.93 6.98
CA ARG A 208 2.18 -18.91 6.13
C ARG A 208 2.20 -17.69 5.21
N VAL A 209 2.95 -16.65 5.58
CA VAL A 209 3.16 -15.47 4.74
C VAL A 209 4.49 -15.50 3.97
N TYR A 210 4.58 -14.74 2.89
CA TYR A 210 5.79 -14.59 2.08
C TYR A 210 5.98 -13.13 1.63
N PRO A 211 7.22 -12.71 1.36
CA PRO A 211 7.50 -11.34 0.93
C PRO A 211 6.95 -11.06 -0.47
N VAL A 212 6.37 -9.87 -0.62
CA VAL A 212 5.89 -9.31 -1.89
C VAL A 212 7.05 -8.60 -2.57
N GLY A 213 7.66 -9.30 -3.52
CA GLY A 213 8.87 -8.86 -4.20
C GLY A 213 10.10 -9.04 -3.30
N ARG A 214 11.19 -8.38 -3.67
CA ARG A 214 12.48 -8.54 -2.98
C ARG A 214 13.12 -7.19 -2.68
N LEU A 215 13.83 -7.13 -1.57
CA LEU A 215 14.86 -6.14 -1.29
C LEU A 215 16.19 -6.87 -1.09
N ASP A 216 17.26 -6.31 -1.63
CA ASP A 216 18.61 -6.85 -1.42
C ASP A 216 18.97 -6.86 0.06
N ARG A 217 19.96 -7.67 0.43
CA ARG A 217 20.44 -7.83 1.81
C ARG A 217 20.73 -6.47 2.48
N ASN A 218 21.45 -5.60 1.78
CA ASN A 218 21.89 -4.30 2.29
C ASN A 218 20.90 -3.17 2.02
N THR A 219 19.79 -3.46 1.35
CA THR A 219 18.71 -2.49 1.09
C THR A 219 17.70 -2.53 2.21
N THR A 220 17.31 -1.34 2.69
CA THR A 220 16.38 -1.17 3.79
C THR A 220 15.04 -0.63 3.32
N GLY A 221 14.05 -0.59 4.21
CA GLY A 221 12.80 0.12 3.97
C GLY A 221 11.58 -0.78 3.83
N VAL A 222 10.54 -0.25 3.21
CA VAL A 222 9.21 -0.85 3.14
C VAL A 222 9.26 -2.19 2.40
N LEU A 223 8.80 -3.25 3.04
CA LEU A 223 8.54 -4.56 2.44
C LEU A 223 7.17 -5.05 2.90
N ILE A 224 6.36 -5.53 1.97
CA ILE A 224 5.06 -6.11 2.28
C ILE A 224 5.23 -7.63 2.37
N LEU A 225 4.58 -8.27 3.34
CA LEU A 225 4.46 -9.72 3.43
C LEU A 225 2.97 -10.10 3.48
N THR A 226 2.59 -11.13 2.74
CA THR A 226 1.20 -11.60 2.70
C THR A 226 1.12 -13.07 2.33
N ASN A 227 -0.02 -13.70 2.61
CA ASN A 227 -0.41 -14.99 2.05
C ASN A 227 -1.39 -14.85 0.85
N ASP A 228 -1.87 -13.63 0.55
CA ASP A 228 -2.71 -13.33 -0.63
C ASP A 228 -1.84 -13.29 -1.90
N GLY A 229 -1.85 -14.41 -2.65
CA GLY A 229 -1.01 -14.58 -3.83
C GLY A 229 -1.42 -13.72 -5.02
N GLU A 230 -2.70 -13.39 -5.11
CA GLU A 230 -3.21 -12.53 -6.18
C GLU A 230 -2.76 -11.10 -5.97
N LEU A 231 -2.85 -10.61 -4.73
CA LEU A 231 -2.32 -9.29 -4.41
C LEU A 231 -0.79 -9.27 -4.58
N ALA A 232 -0.09 -10.30 -4.12
CA ALA A 232 1.36 -10.38 -4.28
C ALA A 232 1.78 -10.33 -5.75
N GLN A 233 1.10 -11.09 -6.62
CA GLN A 233 1.33 -11.07 -8.07
C GLN A 233 1.04 -9.68 -8.65
N LYS A 234 -0.09 -9.07 -8.26
CA LYS A 234 -0.48 -7.74 -8.73
C LYS A 234 0.55 -6.65 -8.39
N LEU A 235 1.17 -6.74 -7.21
CA LEU A 235 2.15 -5.77 -6.74
C LEU A 235 3.56 -5.98 -7.30
N THR A 236 3.85 -7.16 -7.84
CA THR A 236 5.20 -7.54 -8.29
C THR A 236 5.32 -7.69 -9.79
N HIS A 237 4.24 -8.00 -10.50
CA HIS A 237 4.29 -8.24 -11.93
C HIS A 237 4.53 -6.92 -12.70
N PRO A 238 5.48 -6.87 -13.66
CA PRO A 238 5.86 -5.65 -14.35
C PRO A 238 4.70 -4.94 -15.06
N SER A 239 3.73 -5.70 -15.61
CA SER A 239 2.59 -5.15 -16.35
C SER A 239 1.66 -4.23 -15.53
N PHE A 240 1.78 -4.25 -14.20
CA PHE A 240 0.98 -3.39 -13.34
C PHE A 240 1.70 -2.10 -12.96
N GLU A 241 2.97 -1.95 -13.35
CA GLU A 241 3.76 -0.71 -13.21
C GLU A 241 3.68 -0.11 -11.79
N VAL A 242 3.66 -0.97 -10.78
CA VAL A 242 3.49 -0.52 -9.39
C VAL A 242 4.72 0.26 -8.94
N LYS A 243 4.50 1.54 -8.65
CA LYS A 243 5.53 2.50 -8.29
C LYS A 243 6.21 2.17 -6.97
N LYS A 244 7.52 2.40 -6.94
CA LYS A 244 8.41 2.24 -5.79
C LYS A 244 9.23 3.53 -5.69
N ILE A 245 9.34 4.09 -4.49
CA ILE A 245 10.18 5.27 -4.26
C ILE A 245 11.32 4.86 -3.34
N TYR A 246 12.54 5.18 -3.77
CA TYR A 246 13.75 4.95 -3.03
C TYR A 246 14.43 6.27 -2.69
N GLU A 247 14.99 6.34 -1.50
CA GLU A 247 16.02 7.29 -1.13
C GLU A 247 17.38 6.63 -1.29
N VAL A 248 18.27 7.28 -2.01
CA VAL A 248 19.60 6.79 -2.37
C VAL A 248 20.63 7.73 -1.78
N THR A 249 21.55 7.18 -1.01
CA THR A 249 22.71 7.92 -0.49
C THR A 249 23.94 7.51 -1.28
N LEU A 250 24.60 8.49 -1.89
CA LEU A 250 25.73 8.31 -2.79
C LEU A 250 27.03 8.79 -2.13
N ASP A 251 28.15 8.36 -2.70
CA ASP A 251 29.52 8.75 -2.31
C ASP A 251 29.80 10.23 -2.54
N LYS A 252 29.23 10.82 -3.60
CA LYS A 252 29.45 12.21 -4.01
C LYS A 252 28.15 12.89 -4.47
N PRO A 253 28.12 14.23 -4.51
CA PRO A 253 26.97 14.99 -5.02
C PRO A 253 26.63 14.65 -6.48
N VAL A 254 25.34 14.51 -6.78
CA VAL A 254 24.86 14.25 -8.15
C VAL A 254 24.67 15.56 -8.89
N ILE A 255 25.17 15.63 -10.12
CA ILE A 255 24.96 16.80 -10.99
C ILE A 255 23.59 16.75 -11.66
N LYS A 256 23.02 17.90 -11.98
CA LYS A 256 21.67 17.99 -12.60
C LYS A 256 21.58 17.23 -13.94
N LYS A 257 22.64 17.27 -14.74
CA LYS A 257 22.72 16.56 -16.04
C LYS A 257 22.47 15.05 -15.88
N ASP A 258 22.99 14.46 -14.81
CA ASP A 258 22.83 13.02 -14.57
C ASP A 258 21.42 12.68 -14.10
N LEU A 259 20.80 13.56 -13.29
CA LEU A 259 19.38 13.43 -12.95
C LEU A 259 18.49 13.49 -14.21
N GLU A 260 18.78 14.42 -15.13
CA GLU A 260 18.09 14.52 -16.41
C GLU A 260 18.27 13.26 -17.25
N ALA A 261 19.49 12.72 -17.33
CA ALA A 261 19.77 11.47 -18.04
C ALA A 261 18.96 10.28 -17.45
N ILE A 262 18.82 10.18 -16.14
CA ILE A 262 18.03 9.12 -15.48
C ILE A 262 16.53 9.21 -15.86
N VAL A 263 16.00 10.42 -16.03
CA VAL A 263 14.60 10.67 -16.41
C VAL A 263 14.38 10.49 -17.92
N SER A 264 15.34 10.93 -18.75
CA SER A 264 15.32 10.69 -20.19
C SER A 264 15.54 9.22 -20.55
N GLY A 265 16.15 8.47 -19.63
CA GLY A 265 16.44 7.04 -19.75
C GLY A 265 17.87 6.76 -20.15
N ILE A 266 18.36 5.61 -19.69
CA ILE A 266 19.74 5.15 -19.89
C ILE A 266 19.75 3.69 -20.33
N THR A 267 20.76 3.30 -21.09
CA THR A 267 20.95 1.92 -21.53
C THR A 267 21.94 1.21 -20.61
N LEU A 268 21.45 0.24 -19.84
CA LEU A 268 22.27 -0.65 -19.03
C LEU A 268 22.59 -1.94 -19.81
N GLU A 269 23.43 -2.81 -19.23
CA GLU A 269 23.86 -4.09 -19.80
C GLU A 269 22.69 -5.01 -20.23
N ASP A 270 21.59 -4.99 -19.48
CA ASP A 270 20.35 -5.77 -19.72
C ASP A 270 19.25 -4.90 -20.36
N GLY A 271 19.62 -3.78 -20.98
CA GLY A 271 18.75 -2.95 -21.81
C GLY A 271 18.31 -1.63 -21.19
N PHE A 272 17.53 -0.88 -21.98
CA PHE A 272 17.03 0.46 -21.66
C PHE A 272 16.22 0.49 -20.36
N ILE A 273 16.40 1.54 -19.57
CA ILE A 273 15.63 1.81 -18.36
C ILE A 273 15.37 3.31 -18.22
N GLN A 274 14.18 3.65 -17.72
CA GLN A 274 13.78 5.01 -17.45
C GLN A 274 13.18 5.10 -16.04
N ALA A 275 13.56 6.12 -15.28
CA ALA A 275 12.91 6.42 -14.01
C ALA A 275 11.62 7.23 -14.25
N ASP A 276 10.61 7.02 -13.40
CA ASP A 276 9.38 7.81 -13.46
C ASP A 276 9.62 9.24 -12.99
N SER A 277 10.48 9.40 -11.98
CA SER A 277 10.90 10.69 -11.44
C SER A 277 12.21 10.51 -10.67
N VAL A 278 13.03 11.56 -10.65
CA VAL A 278 14.24 11.62 -9.83
C VAL A 278 14.45 13.06 -9.38
N GLY A 279 15.01 13.24 -8.18
CA GLY A 279 15.33 14.57 -7.67
C GLY A 279 16.14 14.51 -6.38
N TYR A 280 16.71 15.65 -5.99
CA TYR A 280 17.38 15.75 -4.69
C TYR A 280 16.34 15.54 -3.59
N ALA A 281 16.65 14.66 -2.63
CA ALA A 281 15.80 14.47 -1.46
C ALA A 281 15.92 15.66 -0.48
N ASP A 282 17.10 16.29 -0.45
CA ASP A 282 17.40 17.50 0.29
C ASP A 282 18.23 18.43 -0.59
N ASP A 283 17.79 19.68 -0.77
CA ASP A 283 18.48 20.69 -1.57
C ASP A 283 19.88 21.05 -1.02
N LYS A 284 20.10 20.82 0.29
CA LYS A 284 21.40 21.05 0.94
C LYS A 284 22.36 19.89 0.74
N GLN A 285 21.84 18.66 0.57
CA GLN A 285 22.62 17.42 0.46
C GLN A 285 22.37 16.76 -0.89
N LYS A 286 23.07 17.26 -1.91
CA LYS A 286 22.95 16.77 -3.30
C LYS A 286 23.46 15.35 -3.54
N ASN A 287 24.03 14.69 -2.52
CA ASN A 287 24.39 13.28 -2.56
C ASN A 287 23.24 12.36 -2.10
N ILE A 288 22.10 12.91 -1.67
CA ILE A 288 20.90 12.16 -1.35
C ILE A 288 19.84 12.44 -2.41
N VAL A 289 19.40 11.37 -3.08
CA VAL A 289 18.50 11.44 -4.23
C VAL A 289 17.28 10.56 -3.99
N GLY A 290 16.10 11.12 -4.25
CA GLY A 290 14.86 10.36 -4.37
C GLY A 290 14.69 9.86 -5.81
N ILE A 291 14.38 8.59 -5.99
CA ILE A 291 14.08 7.99 -7.30
C ILE A 291 12.78 7.20 -7.23
N GLU A 292 11.85 7.51 -8.14
CA GLU A 292 10.63 6.76 -8.38
C GLU A 292 10.80 5.86 -9.60
N ILE A 293 10.47 4.58 -9.43
CA ILE A 293 10.58 3.58 -10.49
C ILE A 293 9.52 2.48 -10.33
N HIS A 294 8.91 2.08 -11.43
CA HIS A 294 8.00 0.94 -11.47
C HIS A 294 8.72 -0.39 -11.79
N SER A 295 9.89 -0.35 -12.42
CA SER A 295 10.72 -1.52 -12.73
C SER A 295 11.15 -2.32 -11.49
N GLY A 296 11.18 -3.64 -11.63
CA GLY A 296 11.61 -4.61 -10.62
C GLY A 296 12.90 -5.36 -10.98
N ARG A 297 13.65 -4.89 -11.99
CA ARG A 297 14.92 -5.52 -12.44
C ARG A 297 15.93 -5.62 -11.29
N ASN A 298 16.79 -6.64 -11.35
CA ASN A 298 17.77 -6.89 -10.30
C ASN A 298 18.66 -5.67 -10.09
N ARG A 299 18.79 -5.23 -8.82
CA ARG A 299 19.63 -4.11 -8.39
C ARG A 299 19.50 -2.83 -9.23
N ILE A 300 18.33 -2.60 -9.86
CA ILE A 300 18.19 -1.60 -10.93
C ILE A 300 18.61 -0.20 -10.49
N VAL A 301 18.20 0.25 -9.31
CA VAL A 301 18.58 1.56 -8.79
C VAL A 301 20.09 1.68 -8.61
N ARG A 302 20.75 0.64 -8.11
CA ARG A 302 22.22 0.65 -7.94
C ARG A 302 22.92 0.74 -9.28
N ARG A 303 22.49 -0.07 -10.25
CA ARG A 303 23.08 -0.11 -11.58
C ARG A 303 22.89 1.20 -12.34
N ILE A 304 21.78 1.90 -12.14
CA ILE A 304 21.56 3.24 -12.70
C ILE A 304 22.66 4.21 -12.24
N PHE A 305 22.90 4.29 -10.92
CA PHE A 305 23.89 5.20 -10.37
C PHE A 305 25.33 4.75 -10.63
N GLU A 306 25.61 3.44 -10.54
CA GLU A 306 26.92 2.84 -10.86
C GLU A 306 27.31 3.10 -12.32
N HIS A 307 26.37 3.01 -13.26
CA HIS A 307 26.61 3.31 -14.68
C HIS A 307 27.02 4.78 -14.91
N LEU A 308 26.53 5.70 -14.09
CA LEU A 308 26.88 7.12 -14.14
C LEU A 308 28.12 7.45 -13.28
N GLY A 309 28.80 6.43 -12.74
CA GLY A 309 30.04 6.58 -11.97
C GLY A 309 29.82 7.00 -10.51
N TYR A 310 28.68 6.66 -9.91
CA TYR A 310 28.39 6.89 -8.49
C TYR A 310 28.31 5.58 -7.71
N ASP A 311 28.78 5.62 -6.47
CA ASP A 311 28.71 4.50 -5.54
C ASP A 311 27.52 4.63 -4.60
N VAL A 312 26.63 3.63 -4.60
CA VAL A 312 25.47 3.61 -3.69
C VAL A 312 25.85 3.12 -2.30
N LYS A 313 26.10 4.06 -1.38
CA LYS A 313 26.40 3.80 0.04
C LYS A 313 25.14 3.43 0.86
N GLY A 314 23.99 3.98 0.50
CA GLY A 314 22.71 3.74 1.15
C GLY A 314 21.59 3.57 0.12
N LEU A 315 20.71 2.59 0.34
CA LEU A 315 19.50 2.44 -0.46
C LEU A 315 18.35 2.07 0.47
N ASP A 316 17.33 2.92 0.48
CA ASP A 316 16.17 2.73 1.32
C ASP A 316 14.89 2.89 0.50
N ARG A 317 14.04 1.86 0.47
CA ARG A 317 12.71 1.96 -0.13
C ARG A 317 11.77 2.67 0.84
N VAL A 318 11.57 3.97 0.65
CA VAL A 318 10.71 4.80 1.51
C VAL A 318 9.22 4.55 1.25
N MET A 319 8.86 4.16 0.02
CA MET A 319 7.49 3.88 -0.37
C MET A 319 7.40 2.69 -1.33
N PHE A 320 6.36 1.86 -1.13
CA PHE A 320 5.98 0.83 -2.08
C PHE A 320 4.45 0.76 -2.15
N ALA A 321 3.88 0.82 -3.36
CA ALA A 321 2.43 0.67 -3.55
C ALA A 321 1.61 1.66 -2.69
N ASN A 322 2.05 2.92 -2.63
CA ASN A 322 1.49 4.01 -1.83
C ASN A 322 1.56 3.79 -0.30
N LEU A 323 2.26 2.76 0.16
CA LEU A 323 2.52 2.51 1.57
C LEU A 323 3.90 2.98 1.95
N THR A 324 3.99 3.61 3.12
CA THR A 324 5.25 4.15 3.67
C THR A 324 5.59 3.44 4.98
N LYS A 325 6.86 3.54 5.37
CA LYS A 325 7.39 3.09 6.67
C LYS A 325 7.07 4.05 7.83
N LYS A 326 6.16 5.01 7.65
CA LYS A 326 5.81 5.99 8.68
C LYS A 326 5.28 5.27 9.92
N ASN A 327 5.79 5.66 11.08
CA ASN A 327 5.47 5.07 12.39
C ASN A 327 5.83 3.58 12.52
N VAL A 328 6.80 3.10 11.73
CA VAL A 328 7.32 1.73 11.85
C VAL A 328 8.83 1.81 11.92
N ASP A 329 9.39 1.56 13.10
CA ASP A 329 10.84 1.59 13.31
C ASP A 329 11.56 0.50 12.51
N ARG A 330 12.87 0.69 12.31
CA ARG A 330 13.69 -0.27 11.58
C ARG A 330 13.65 -1.64 12.25
N GLY A 331 13.45 -2.70 11.46
CA GLY A 331 13.31 -4.07 11.98
C GLY A 331 11.94 -4.37 12.57
N LYS A 332 11.06 -3.37 12.73
CA LYS A 332 9.70 -3.55 13.21
C LYS A 332 8.73 -3.66 12.05
N TRP A 333 7.55 -4.16 12.39
CA TRP A 333 6.46 -4.39 11.46
C TRP A 333 5.14 -4.03 12.11
N ARG A 334 4.12 -3.87 11.27
CA ARG A 334 2.72 -3.73 11.69
C ARG A 334 1.81 -4.41 10.67
N PHE A 335 0.60 -4.73 11.08
CA PHE A 335 -0.44 -5.10 10.12
C PHE A 335 -0.88 -3.89 9.30
N LEU A 336 -1.26 -4.15 8.05
CA LEU A 336 -2.00 -3.17 7.27
C LEU A 336 -3.43 -3.07 7.80
N ASN A 337 -3.95 -1.85 7.82
CA ASN A 337 -5.37 -1.65 8.12
C ASN A 337 -6.24 -1.95 6.90
N GLU A 338 -7.54 -2.12 7.10
CA GLU A 338 -8.47 -2.45 6.02
C GLU A 338 -8.48 -1.43 4.87
N LYS A 339 -8.27 -0.14 5.17
CA LYS A 339 -8.23 0.92 4.15
C LYS A 339 -7.00 0.76 3.25
N GLU A 340 -5.84 0.48 3.84
CA GLU A 340 -4.59 0.20 3.12
C GLU A 340 -4.75 -1.05 2.25
N VAL A 341 -5.29 -2.14 2.80
CA VAL A 341 -5.54 -3.38 2.03
C VAL A 341 -6.49 -3.13 0.88
N ARG A 342 -7.59 -2.38 1.11
CA ARG A 342 -8.53 -2.00 0.05
C ARG A 342 -7.85 -1.18 -1.04
N LEU A 343 -7.04 -0.18 -0.67
CA LEU A 343 -6.29 0.63 -1.64
C LEU A 343 -5.37 -0.25 -2.50
N LEU A 344 -4.65 -1.20 -1.88
CA LEU A 344 -3.81 -2.14 -2.62
C LEU A 344 -4.63 -3.01 -3.59
N LYS A 345 -5.77 -3.55 -3.16
CA LYS A 345 -6.64 -4.40 -3.99
C LYS A 345 -7.26 -3.66 -5.17
N PHE A 346 -7.64 -2.39 -5.00
CA PHE A 346 -8.34 -1.63 -6.03
C PHE A 346 -7.46 -0.66 -6.84
N MET A 347 -6.15 -0.59 -6.55
CA MET A 347 -5.18 0.31 -7.19
C MET A 347 -5.27 0.34 -8.72
N ASN A 348 -5.49 -0.81 -9.36
CA ASN A 348 -5.40 -0.92 -10.83
C ASN A 348 -6.74 -0.72 -11.58
N LYS A 349 -7.90 -0.66 -10.89
CA LYS A 349 -9.16 -0.38 -11.63
C LYS A 349 -9.30 1.10 -12.01
N SER A 350 -8.59 1.99 -11.32
CA SER A 350 -8.69 3.45 -11.51
C SER A 350 -7.68 4.03 -12.51
N PHE A 351 -6.55 3.35 -12.75
CA PHE A 351 -5.47 3.83 -13.64
C PHE A 351 -5.57 3.30 -15.08
N VAL A 352 -6.38 2.26 -15.34
CA VAL A 352 -6.52 1.64 -16.68
C VAL A 352 -7.51 2.38 -17.58
N ARG A 353 -8.34 3.30 -17.06
CA ARG A 353 -8.97 4.31 -17.92
C ARG A 353 -7.92 5.35 -18.28
N LYS A 354 -7.03 5.03 -19.23
CA LYS A 354 -6.62 6.06 -20.20
C LYS A 354 -7.93 6.62 -20.75
N ALA A 355 -8.21 7.89 -20.47
CA ALA A 355 -9.13 8.63 -21.31
C ALA A 355 -8.64 8.43 -22.74
N LYS A 356 -9.46 7.76 -23.56
CA LYS A 356 -9.25 7.72 -25.00
C LYS A 356 -9.39 9.12 -25.55
#